data_AF-A0A537TLL3-F1
#
_entry.id   AF-A0A537TLL3-F1
#
_cell.length_a   1.000
_cell.length_b   1.000
_cell.length_c   1.000
_cell.angle_alpha   90.00
_cell.angle_beta   90.00
_cell.angle_gamma   90.00
#
_symmetry.space_group_name_H-M   'P 1'
#
loop_
_entity.id
_entity.type
_entity.pdbx_description
1 polymer ?
#
loop_
_entity_poly.entity_id
_entity_poly.type
_entity_poly.pdbx_seq_one_letter_code
_entity_poly.pdbx_strand_id
1 'polypeptide(L)'
;MSQPITLWTSAGGPQSGVIGWLNRKAFEETGDEAKSQGWTALVLDTNGNGKRDDYVEPNQPVDPTKDRRVAAAFYGVGVSPVDGTIWGSVLGFPGYVIRLNPGSNPPATALAEVFEPPMPGYGPRGMDIDRNGVAWTPLSSGHLASFDRRKCKGPLNGPTATGQHCPEGWTLYPLPGPQLKGVTDPGSAEASYYDWVDQFDMLGLGKNVPIATGNGNDALLALLPDSGKFVVLRVPYPMGFYAKGMDGRIDDPNAGWKGKGIWAAY
;
A
#
# COMPACT_ATOMS: atom_id res chain seq x y z
N MET A 1 -9.62 11.64 24.31
CA MET A 1 -10.58 10.66 23.76
C MET A 1 -9.87 9.91 22.66
N SER A 2 -9.61 8.61 22.82
CA SER A 2 -9.05 7.79 21.75
C SER A 2 -10.08 7.72 20.62
N GLN A 3 -9.69 8.08 19.39
CA GLN A 3 -10.55 7.83 18.24
C GLN A 3 -10.89 6.33 18.16
N PRO A 4 -12.10 5.95 17.73
CA PRO A 4 -12.44 4.55 17.53
C PRO A 4 -11.45 3.93 16.55
N ILE A 5 -10.70 2.93 17.01
CA ILE A 5 -9.71 2.23 16.18
C ILE A 5 -10.49 1.26 15.31
N THR A 6 -10.79 1.68 14.08
CA THR A 6 -11.28 0.78 13.03
C THR A 6 -10.08 0.08 12.41
N LEU A 7 -10.05 -1.25 12.51
CA LEU A 7 -9.05 -2.09 11.85
C LEU A 7 -9.54 -2.39 10.43
N TRP A 8 -8.69 -2.16 9.44
CA TRP A 8 -8.98 -2.47 8.04
C TRP A 8 -8.18 -3.71 7.62
N THR A 9 -8.81 -4.60 6.86
CA THR A 9 -8.24 -5.92 6.59
C THR A 9 -7.79 -6.06 5.15
N SER A 10 -6.60 -6.64 4.95
CA SER A 10 -6.19 -7.24 3.69
C SER A 10 -6.95 -8.55 3.47
N ALA A 11 -7.31 -8.84 2.22
CA ALA A 11 -7.97 -10.10 1.83
C ALA A 11 -6.98 -11.13 1.24
N GLY A 12 -5.69 -10.79 1.13
CA GLY A 12 -4.64 -11.66 0.59
C GLY A 12 -4.72 -11.93 -0.93
N GLY A 13 -5.82 -11.57 -1.59
CA GLY A 13 -6.03 -11.70 -3.02
C GLY A 13 -7.38 -11.13 -3.47
N PRO A 14 -7.60 -10.92 -4.78
CA PRO A 14 -8.74 -10.18 -5.31
C PRO A 14 -10.10 -10.90 -5.16
N GLN A 15 -10.11 -12.14 -4.66
CA GLN A 15 -11.30 -13.00 -4.65
C GLN A 15 -12.45 -12.44 -3.81
N SER A 16 -12.18 -11.66 -2.76
CA SER A 16 -13.25 -11.04 -1.97
C SER A 16 -13.97 -9.93 -2.72
N GLY A 17 -13.27 -9.19 -3.59
CA GLY A 17 -13.81 -8.02 -4.30
C GLY A 17 -14.30 -6.89 -3.40
N VAL A 18 -13.95 -6.89 -2.11
CA VAL A 18 -14.41 -5.93 -1.09
C VAL A 18 -13.30 -5.69 -0.06
N ILE A 19 -13.40 -4.57 0.64
CA ILE A 19 -12.53 -4.23 1.77
C ILE A 19 -13.33 -4.35 3.07
N GLY A 20 -12.86 -5.21 3.96
CA GLY A 20 -13.44 -5.45 5.28
C GLY A 20 -12.84 -4.53 6.36
N TRP A 21 -13.61 -4.33 7.43
CA TRP A 21 -13.17 -3.63 8.63
C TRP A 21 -13.81 -4.20 9.90
N LEU A 22 -13.13 -3.99 11.04
CA LEU A 22 -13.60 -4.31 12.38
C LEU A 22 -13.51 -3.06 13.27
N ASN A 23 -14.63 -2.65 13.85
CA ASN A 23 -14.68 -1.69 14.94
C ASN A 23 -14.24 -2.39 16.22
N ARG A 24 -12.95 -2.25 16.55
CA ARG A 24 -12.34 -2.90 17.72
C ARG A 24 -13.06 -2.54 19.02
N LYS A 25 -13.46 -1.28 19.19
CA LYS A 25 -14.10 -0.81 20.42
C LYS A 25 -15.46 -1.46 20.63
N ALA A 26 -16.30 -1.46 19.59
CA ALA A 26 -17.60 -2.14 19.65
C ALA A 26 -17.43 -3.64 19.94
N PHE A 27 -16.42 -4.27 19.34
CA PHE A 27 -16.14 -5.68 19.57
C PHE A 27 -15.71 -5.95 21.01
N GLU A 28 -14.78 -5.16 21.56
CA GLU A 28 -14.32 -5.31 22.94
C GLU A 28 -15.43 -5.04 23.98
N GLU A 29 -16.34 -4.12 23.70
CA GLU A 29 -17.44 -3.76 24.60
C GLU A 29 -18.58 -4.79 24.58
N THR A 30 -18.86 -5.40 23.42
CA THR A 30 -20.07 -6.22 23.23
C THR A 30 -19.78 -7.72 23.05
N GLY A 31 -18.58 -8.08 22.59
CA GLY A 31 -18.25 -9.43 22.13
C GLY A 31 -18.98 -9.85 20.84
N ASP A 32 -19.78 -8.97 20.23
CA ASP A 32 -20.60 -9.29 19.06
C ASP A 32 -19.82 -8.99 17.77
N GLU A 33 -19.16 -10.02 17.23
CA GLU A 33 -18.38 -9.94 16.00
C GLU A 33 -19.22 -9.47 14.81
N ALA A 34 -20.46 -9.93 14.69
CA ALA A 34 -21.32 -9.63 13.55
C ALA A 34 -21.72 -8.16 13.51
N LYS A 35 -22.01 -7.56 14.67
CA LYS A 35 -22.33 -6.12 14.78
C LYS A 35 -21.10 -5.21 14.71
N SER A 36 -19.93 -5.75 14.96
CA SER A 36 -18.69 -4.96 15.08
C SER A 36 -17.90 -4.87 13.78
N GLN A 37 -18.32 -5.54 12.71
CA GLN A 37 -17.60 -5.56 11.44
C GLN A 37 -18.48 -5.17 10.26
N GLY A 38 -17.84 -4.88 9.14
CA GLY A 38 -18.52 -4.61 7.88
C GLY A 38 -17.56 -4.64 6.70
N TRP A 39 -18.08 -4.33 5.53
CA TRP A 39 -17.29 -4.27 4.31
C TRP A 39 -17.82 -3.20 3.36
N THR A 40 -16.98 -2.79 2.41
CA THR A 40 -17.38 -1.93 1.29
C THR A 40 -16.79 -2.41 -0.02
N ALA A 41 -17.52 -2.20 -1.11
CA ALA A 41 -16.98 -2.31 -2.45
C ALA A 41 -15.97 -1.18 -2.74
N LEU A 42 -15.10 -1.41 -3.71
CA LEU A 42 -14.24 -0.39 -4.30
C LEU A 42 -14.97 0.20 -5.51
N VAL A 43 -15.35 1.46 -5.42
CA VAL A 43 -16.19 2.14 -6.41
C VAL A 43 -15.50 3.41 -6.87
N LEU A 44 -15.24 3.52 -8.16
CA LEU A 44 -14.71 4.73 -8.79
C LEU A 44 -15.87 5.68 -9.07
N ASP A 45 -15.70 6.92 -8.64
CA ASP A 45 -16.57 8.06 -8.98
C ASP A 45 -16.41 8.40 -10.47
N THR A 46 -17.02 7.58 -11.34
CA THR A 46 -16.79 7.63 -12.79
C THR A 46 -17.64 8.71 -13.45
N ASN A 47 -18.76 9.07 -12.81
CA ASN A 47 -19.58 10.22 -13.23
C ASN A 47 -19.00 11.57 -12.74
N GLY A 48 -18.08 11.55 -11.77
CA GLY A 48 -17.26 12.69 -11.34
C GLY A 48 -17.94 13.65 -10.37
N ASN A 49 -19.03 13.25 -9.70
CA ASN A 49 -19.82 14.16 -8.87
C ASN A 49 -19.38 14.22 -7.39
N GLY A 50 -18.37 13.43 -7.01
CA GLY A 50 -17.79 13.40 -5.66
C GLY A 50 -18.60 12.61 -4.64
N LYS A 51 -19.59 11.83 -5.07
CA LYS A 51 -20.45 11.00 -4.21
C LYS A 51 -20.52 9.59 -4.78
N ARG A 52 -20.69 8.62 -3.88
CA ARG A 52 -20.98 7.26 -4.30
C ARG A 52 -22.45 7.15 -4.70
N ASP A 53 -22.68 6.82 -5.96
CA ASP A 53 -23.99 6.57 -6.54
C ASP A 53 -24.21 5.07 -6.82
N ASP A 54 -25.32 4.79 -7.50
CA ASP A 54 -25.48 3.52 -8.22
C ASP A 54 -24.28 3.32 -9.16
N TYR A 55 -23.74 2.11 -9.18
CA TYR A 55 -22.59 1.76 -9.99
C TYR A 55 -22.88 0.58 -10.92
N VAL A 56 -22.14 0.51 -12.02
CA VAL A 56 -22.08 -0.67 -12.88
C VAL A 56 -21.05 -1.68 -12.33
N GLU A 57 -21.33 -2.96 -12.54
CA GLU A 57 -20.40 -4.04 -12.19
C GLU A 57 -19.19 -4.08 -13.14
N PRO A 58 -18.05 -4.67 -12.73
CA PRO A 58 -16.80 -4.65 -13.50
C PRO A 58 -16.91 -5.14 -14.95
N ASN A 59 -17.80 -6.10 -15.20
CA ASN A 59 -18.06 -6.73 -16.50
C ASN A 59 -19.18 -6.06 -17.32
N GLN A 60 -19.75 -4.97 -16.81
CA GLN A 60 -20.78 -4.19 -17.50
C GLN A 60 -20.17 -2.99 -18.25
N PRO A 61 -20.84 -2.48 -19.29
CA PRO A 61 -20.40 -1.27 -19.97
C PRO A 61 -20.42 -0.07 -19.01
N VAL A 62 -19.51 0.89 -19.24
CA VAL A 62 -19.52 2.16 -18.52
C VAL A 62 -20.81 2.92 -18.83
N ASP A 63 -21.47 3.41 -17.79
CA ASP A 63 -22.63 4.29 -17.87
C ASP A 63 -22.20 5.68 -17.37
N PRO A 64 -22.25 6.74 -18.20
CA PRO A 64 -21.82 8.09 -17.81
C PRO A 64 -22.59 8.70 -16.64
N THR A 65 -23.75 8.15 -16.29
CA THR A 65 -24.59 8.61 -15.17
C THR A 65 -24.30 7.86 -13.87
N LYS A 66 -23.47 6.82 -13.92
CA LYS A 66 -23.19 5.92 -12.80
C LYS A 66 -21.72 5.85 -12.47
N ASP A 67 -21.46 5.37 -11.27
CA ASP A 67 -20.14 4.98 -10.84
C ASP A 67 -19.74 3.61 -11.43
N ARG A 68 -18.49 3.21 -11.19
CA ARG A 68 -17.99 1.90 -11.62
C ARG A 68 -17.32 1.17 -10.49
N ARG A 69 -17.76 -0.06 -10.24
CA ARG A 69 -17.07 -0.96 -9.31
C ARG A 69 -15.80 -1.53 -9.92
N VAL A 70 -14.77 -1.66 -9.08
CA VAL A 70 -13.51 -2.35 -9.40
C VAL A 70 -13.52 -3.70 -8.68
N ALA A 71 -13.32 -4.79 -9.44
CA ALA A 71 -13.09 -6.12 -8.87
C ALA A 71 -11.66 -6.21 -8.32
N ALA A 72 -11.47 -5.71 -7.10
CA ALA A 72 -10.20 -5.77 -6.42
C ALA A 72 -10.36 -6.02 -4.92
N ALA A 73 -9.29 -6.48 -4.31
CA ALA A 73 -9.12 -6.47 -2.87
C ALA A 73 -7.65 -6.20 -2.54
N PHE A 74 -7.40 -5.71 -1.34
CA PHE A 74 -6.07 -5.28 -0.94
C PHE A 74 -5.19 -6.47 -0.58
N TYR A 75 -3.96 -6.45 -1.10
CA TYR A 75 -2.89 -7.37 -0.76
C TYR A 75 -2.08 -6.85 0.43
N GLY A 76 -1.47 -5.67 0.30
CA GLY A 76 -1.06 -4.85 1.44
C GLY A 76 -2.16 -3.85 1.80
N VAL A 77 -2.29 -3.49 3.07
CA VAL A 77 -3.23 -2.46 3.54
C VAL A 77 -2.54 -1.53 4.53
N GLY A 78 -2.75 -0.22 4.38
CA GLY A 78 -2.23 0.80 5.29
C GLY A 78 -3.25 1.92 5.48
N VAL A 79 -3.37 2.42 6.71
CA VAL A 79 -4.20 3.60 7.00
C VAL A 79 -3.31 4.83 6.96
N SER A 80 -3.63 5.77 6.07
CA SER A 80 -2.95 7.05 5.99
C SER A 80 -3.08 7.80 7.32
N PRO A 81 -1.97 8.10 8.02
CA PRO A 81 -2.03 8.89 9.25
C PRO A 81 -2.31 10.38 8.98
N VAL A 82 -2.32 10.80 7.71
CA VAL A 82 -2.57 12.19 7.29
C VAL A 82 -4.06 12.51 7.30
N ASP A 83 -4.88 11.61 6.77
CA ASP A 83 -6.30 11.88 6.49
C ASP A 83 -7.23 10.70 6.80
N GLY A 84 -6.71 9.59 7.32
CA GLY A 84 -7.49 8.39 7.65
C GLY A 84 -7.96 7.60 6.43
N THR A 85 -7.50 7.93 5.22
CA THR A 85 -7.81 7.11 4.03
C THR A 85 -7.07 5.79 4.02
N ILE A 86 -7.68 4.80 3.38
CA ILE A 86 -7.17 3.43 3.38
C ILE A 86 -6.48 3.20 2.07
N TRP A 87 -5.24 2.76 2.11
CA TRP A 87 -4.44 2.46 0.95
C TRP A 87 -4.21 0.96 0.85
N GLY A 88 -4.21 0.45 -0.37
CA GLY A 88 -3.84 -0.94 -0.60
C GLY A 88 -3.28 -1.19 -1.97
N SER A 89 -2.35 -2.13 -2.02
CA SER A 89 -1.80 -2.63 -3.28
C SER A 89 -2.66 -3.77 -3.81
N VAL A 90 -2.68 -3.89 -5.13
CA VAL A 90 -3.40 -4.95 -5.83
C VAL A 90 -2.46 -5.61 -6.81
N LEU A 91 -2.34 -6.93 -6.65
CA LEU A 91 -1.48 -7.79 -7.46
C LEU A 91 -1.96 -7.86 -8.91
N GLY A 92 -1.09 -8.35 -9.79
CA GLY A 92 -1.40 -8.60 -11.19
C GLY A 92 -0.46 -7.83 -12.12
N PHE A 93 -0.65 -8.01 -13.42
CA PHE A 93 0.04 -7.23 -14.43
C PHE A 93 -0.95 -6.31 -15.14
N PRO A 94 -0.74 -4.98 -15.13
CA PRO A 94 0.33 -4.25 -14.45
C PRO A 94 0.11 -4.07 -12.93
N GLY A 95 -1.10 -4.34 -12.42
CA GLY A 95 -1.47 -4.12 -11.01
C GLY A 95 -1.61 -2.62 -10.67
N TYR A 96 -1.90 -2.29 -9.41
CA TYR A 96 -2.11 -0.88 -9.00
C TYR A 96 -2.05 -0.68 -7.48
N VAL A 97 -2.00 0.57 -7.04
CA VAL A 97 -2.39 0.98 -5.68
C VAL A 97 -3.75 1.65 -5.72
N ILE A 98 -4.57 1.41 -4.70
CA ILE A 98 -5.88 2.03 -4.52
C ILE A 98 -5.87 2.86 -3.25
N ARG A 99 -6.43 4.07 -3.35
CA ARG A 99 -6.85 4.87 -2.20
C ARG A 99 -8.36 4.71 -2.04
N LEU A 100 -8.81 4.39 -0.84
CA LEU A 100 -10.21 4.31 -0.45
C LEU A 100 -10.49 5.40 0.58
N ASN A 101 -11.39 6.32 0.24
CA ASN A 101 -11.99 7.22 1.22
C ASN A 101 -13.23 6.52 1.81
N PRO A 102 -13.24 6.15 3.10
CA PRO A 102 -14.36 5.42 3.69
C PRO A 102 -15.64 6.26 3.81
N GLY A 103 -15.54 7.60 3.88
CA GLY A 103 -16.68 8.45 4.21
C GLY A 103 -17.28 8.14 5.59
N SER A 104 -18.52 8.55 5.82
CA SER A 104 -19.20 8.40 7.12
C SER A 104 -19.91 7.06 7.31
N ASN A 105 -20.25 6.36 6.22
CA ASN A 105 -20.89 5.04 6.24
C ASN A 105 -20.30 4.20 5.09
N PRO A 106 -19.14 3.53 5.31
CA PRO A 106 -18.35 2.94 4.23
C PRO A 106 -19.14 2.08 3.24
N PRO A 107 -20.06 1.19 3.66
CA PRO A 107 -20.88 0.42 2.72
C PRO A 107 -21.63 1.25 1.67
N ALA A 108 -22.01 2.49 1.98
CA ALA A 108 -22.80 3.37 1.12
C ALA A 108 -22.04 4.58 0.58
N THR A 109 -21.00 5.06 1.29
CA THR A 109 -20.35 6.34 0.95
C THR A 109 -18.92 6.20 0.45
N ALA A 110 -18.30 5.02 0.56
CA ALA A 110 -16.88 4.90 0.27
C ALA A 110 -16.59 5.00 -1.24
N LEU A 111 -15.63 5.85 -1.59
CA LEU A 111 -15.13 6.04 -2.96
C LEU A 111 -13.67 5.65 -3.05
N ALA A 112 -13.31 5.01 -4.16
CA ALA A 112 -11.98 4.55 -4.48
C ALA A 112 -11.36 5.39 -5.60
N GLU A 113 -10.05 5.50 -5.56
CA GLU A 113 -9.19 6.00 -6.62
C GLU A 113 -8.16 4.92 -6.93
N VAL A 114 -7.83 4.71 -8.21
CA VAL A 114 -6.92 3.67 -8.66
C VAL A 114 -5.75 4.28 -9.42
N PHE A 115 -4.53 3.81 -9.11
CA PHE A 115 -3.30 4.32 -9.69
C PHE A 115 -2.43 3.15 -10.15
N GLU A 116 -2.19 3.09 -11.45
CA GLU A 116 -1.36 2.08 -12.09
C GLU A 116 0.08 2.60 -12.21
N PRO A 117 1.11 1.82 -11.83
CA PRO A 117 2.50 2.23 -12.05
C PRO A 117 2.78 2.32 -13.55
N PRO A 118 3.45 3.38 -14.03
CA PRO A 118 3.84 3.48 -15.43
C PRO A 118 4.97 2.47 -15.73
N MET A 119 5.00 1.96 -16.96
CA MET A 119 6.13 1.17 -17.44
C MET A 119 7.46 1.96 -17.27
N PRO A 120 8.57 1.30 -16.90
CA PRO A 120 8.74 -0.16 -16.76
C PRO A 120 8.29 -0.74 -15.40
N GLY A 121 7.59 0.03 -14.56
CA GLY A 121 7.01 -0.44 -13.31
C GLY A 121 5.80 -1.38 -13.53
N TYR A 122 5.76 -2.53 -12.85
CA TYR A 122 4.58 -3.40 -12.82
C TYR A 122 4.61 -4.40 -11.66
N GLY A 123 3.43 -4.94 -11.34
CA GLY A 123 3.23 -5.99 -10.35
C GLY A 123 3.56 -5.57 -8.92
N PRO A 124 2.82 -4.61 -8.34
CA PRO A 124 2.89 -4.29 -6.91
C PRO A 124 2.77 -5.52 -6.03
N ARG A 125 3.42 -5.49 -4.87
CA ARG A 125 3.40 -6.54 -3.85
C ARG A 125 2.91 -5.96 -2.53
N GLY A 126 3.40 -6.41 -1.39
CA GLY A 126 3.04 -5.85 -0.10
C GLY A 126 3.47 -4.39 0.00
N MET A 127 2.65 -3.56 0.64
CA MET A 127 2.86 -2.11 0.66
C MET A 127 2.72 -1.54 2.06
N ASP A 128 3.25 -0.34 2.26
CA ASP A 128 3.00 0.47 3.44
C ASP A 128 2.94 1.96 3.07
N ILE A 129 2.43 2.79 3.98
CA ILE A 129 2.24 4.22 3.78
C ILE A 129 3.08 5.01 4.77
N ASP A 130 3.75 6.06 4.29
CA ASP A 130 4.53 6.93 5.15
C ASP A 130 3.67 7.99 5.86
N ARG A 131 4.25 8.75 6.80
CA ARG A 131 3.53 9.83 7.48
C ARG A 131 3.24 11.07 6.64
N ASN A 132 3.69 11.10 5.40
CA ASN A 132 3.38 12.14 4.43
C ASN A 132 2.23 11.72 3.49
N GLY A 133 1.69 10.50 3.64
CA GLY A 133 0.65 9.96 2.77
C GLY A 133 1.18 9.41 1.44
N VAL A 134 2.46 9.05 1.37
CA VAL A 134 3.10 8.42 0.20
C VAL A 134 3.02 6.91 0.36
N ALA A 135 2.42 6.23 -0.62
CA ALA A 135 2.36 4.77 -0.65
C ALA A 135 3.66 4.20 -1.22
N TRP A 136 4.21 3.17 -0.59
CA TRP A 136 5.43 2.49 -0.98
C TRP A 136 5.18 1.01 -1.23
N THR A 137 5.70 0.48 -2.33
CA THR A 137 5.53 -0.93 -2.69
C THR A 137 6.71 -1.41 -3.51
N PRO A 138 7.24 -2.63 -3.29
CA PRO A 138 8.08 -3.28 -4.26
C PRO A 138 7.23 -3.69 -5.47
N LEU A 139 7.85 -3.67 -6.64
CA LEU A 139 7.29 -4.05 -7.91
C LEU A 139 8.00 -5.30 -8.43
N SER A 140 7.23 -6.17 -9.10
CA SER A 140 7.76 -7.37 -9.76
C SER A 140 8.74 -7.04 -10.90
N SER A 141 8.77 -5.79 -11.36
CA SER A 141 9.79 -5.28 -12.28
C SER A 141 11.14 -4.97 -11.63
N GLY A 142 11.35 -5.31 -10.35
CA GLY A 142 12.63 -5.11 -9.66
C GLY A 142 12.88 -3.69 -9.18
N HIS A 143 11.81 -2.96 -8.85
CA HIS A 143 11.88 -1.61 -8.29
C HIS A 143 11.21 -1.55 -6.92
N LEU A 144 11.70 -0.70 -6.04
CA LEU A 144 10.85 -0.09 -5.01
C LEU A 144 10.18 1.12 -5.67
N ALA A 145 8.88 1.29 -5.46
CA ALA A 145 8.13 2.40 -6.01
C ALA A 145 7.47 3.22 -4.91
N SER A 146 7.50 4.53 -5.07
CA SER A 146 6.66 5.47 -4.31
C SER A 146 5.53 5.99 -5.18
N PHE A 147 4.34 6.16 -4.60
CA PHE A 147 3.25 6.91 -5.19
C PHE A 147 2.82 8.06 -4.28
N ASP A 148 2.96 9.29 -4.79
CA ASP A 148 2.56 10.52 -4.11
C ASP A 148 1.40 11.20 -4.87
N ARG A 149 0.19 11.00 -4.34
CA ARG A 149 -1.06 11.58 -4.89
C ARG A 149 -1.01 13.09 -5.05
N ARG A 150 -0.22 13.80 -4.23
CA ARG A 150 -0.14 15.27 -4.28
C ARG A 150 0.54 15.78 -5.55
N LYS A 151 1.26 14.91 -6.26
CA LYS A 151 1.89 15.25 -7.54
C LYS A 151 0.93 15.15 -8.72
N CYS A 152 -0.23 14.51 -8.55
CA CYS A 152 -1.22 14.36 -9.61
C CYS A 152 -1.71 15.72 -10.13
N LYS A 153 -1.67 15.90 -11.44
CA LYS A 153 -2.05 17.11 -12.18
C LYS A 153 -3.42 16.97 -12.82
N GLY A 154 -3.81 15.74 -13.18
CA GLY A 154 -5.09 15.41 -13.76
C GLY A 154 -6.22 15.28 -12.74
N PRO A 155 -7.48 15.15 -13.20
CA PRO A 155 -8.60 14.81 -12.33
C PRO A 155 -8.40 13.42 -11.72
N LEU A 156 -8.85 13.25 -10.47
CA LEU A 156 -8.73 12.02 -9.69
C LEU A 156 -10.03 11.19 -9.65
N ASN A 157 -11.04 11.68 -10.36
CA ASN A 157 -12.33 11.05 -10.59
C ASN A 157 -12.79 11.37 -12.03
N GLY A 158 -13.94 10.83 -12.43
CA GLY A 158 -14.49 10.96 -13.76
C GLY A 158 -14.07 9.84 -14.73
N PRO A 159 -14.51 9.90 -15.99
CA PRO A 159 -14.46 8.77 -16.92
C PRO A 159 -13.05 8.37 -17.36
N THR A 160 -12.05 9.23 -17.13
CA THR A 160 -10.65 8.98 -17.49
C THR A 160 -9.77 8.64 -16.28
N ALA A 161 -10.28 8.72 -15.06
CA ALA A 161 -9.53 8.45 -13.83
C ALA A 161 -9.48 6.94 -13.50
N THR A 162 -9.01 6.13 -14.45
CA THR A 162 -9.15 4.66 -14.43
C THR A 162 -7.85 3.90 -14.15
N GLY A 163 -6.82 4.57 -13.62
CA GLY A 163 -5.52 3.96 -13.32
C GLY A 163 -4.32 4.78 -13.81
N GLN A 164 -4.25 5.01 -15.13
CA GLN A 164 -3.06 5.59 -15.78
C GLN A 164 -2.98 7.11 -15.76
N HIS A 165 -3.94 7.79 -15.13
CA HIS A 165 -4.14 9.24 -15.23
C HIS A 165 -3.18 10.09 -14.38
N CYS A 166 -2.40 9.47 -13.49
CA CYS A 166 -1.40 10.16 -12.66
C CYS A 166 -0.02 9.47 -12.70
N PRO A 167 0.65 9.43 -13.87
CA PRO A 167 2.00 8.88 -13.97
C PRO A 167 3.02 9.69 -13.14
N GLU A 168 2.82 11.00 -12.99
CA GLU A 168 3.68 11.91 -12.22
C GLU A 168 3.67 11.68 -10.71
N GLY A 169 2.69 10.93 -10.20
CA GLY A 169 2.67 10.46 -8.81
C GLY A 169 3.74 9.43 -8.52
N TRP A 170 4.20 8.70 -9.54
CA TRP A 170 5.11 7.57 -9.38
C TRP A 170 6.58 7.98 -9.42
N THR A 171 7.39 7.28 -8.63
CA THR A 171 8.85 7.30 -8.74
C THR A 171 9.36 5.88 -8.54
N LEU A 172 10.24 5.42 -9.44
CA LEU A 172 10.75 4.06 -9.46
C LEU A 172 12.24 4.05 -9.09
N TYR A 173 12.60 3.22 -8.12
CA TYR A 173 13.96 3.04 -7.62
C TYR A 173 14.41 1.60 -7.91
N PRO A 174 15.34 1.37 -8.84
CA PRO A 174 15.86 0.02 -9.10
C PRO A 174 16.42 -0.59 -7.81
N LEU A 175 15.92 -1.76 -7.43
CA LEU A 175 16.37 -2.46 -6.24
C LEU A 175 17.82 -2.94 -6.44
N PRO A 176 18.69 -2.92 -5.41
CA PRO A 176 20.05 -3.42 -5.52
C PRO A 176 20.07 -4.89 -5.95
N GLY A 177 20.91 -5.22 -6.93
CA GLY A 177 21.06 -6.59 -7.41
C GLY A 177 21.33 -6.65 -8.92
N PRO A 178 21.69 -7.83 -9.43
CA PRO A 178 21.87 -8.04 -10.86
C PRO A 178 20.52 -8.04 -11.57
N GLN A 179 20.55 -7.94 -12.90
CA GLN A 179 19.39 -8.16 -13.77
C GLN A 179 19.53 -9.53 -14.48
N LEU A 180 18.40 -10.10 -14.92
CA LEU A 180 18.37 -11.29 -15.75
C LEU A 180 19.09 -11.05 -17.08
N LYS A 181 19.80 -12.08 -17.57
CA LYS A 181 20.55 -12.00 -18.83
C LYS A 181 19.63 -11.65 -20.00
N GLY A 182 19.96 -10.58 -20.72
CA GLY A 182 19.25 -10.13 -21.92
C GLY A 182 18.09 -9.17 -21.66
N VAL A 183 17.75 -8.87 -20.41
CA VAL A 183 16.77 -7.81 -20.07
C VAL A 183 17.47 -6.46 -20.11
N THR A 184 16.91 -5.52 -20.87
CA THR A 184 17.44 -4.15 -21.04
C THR A 184 16.67 -3.10 -20.26
N ASP A 185 15.45 -3.41 -19.80
CA ASP A 185 14.68 -2.51 -18.96
C ASP A 185 15.40 -2.30 -17.62
N PRO A 186 15.35 -1.07 -17.06
CA PRO A 186 15.92 -0.80 -15.75
C PRO A 186 15.18 -1.60 -14.67
N GLY A 187 15.86 -1.90 -13.57
CA GLY A 187 15.36 -2.75 -12.49
C GLY A 187 16.40 -3.80 -12.10
N SER A 188 15.99 -4.80 -11.34
CA SER A 188 16.82 -5.95 -10.99
C SER A 188 16.00 -7.23 -10.92
N ALA A 189 16.70 -8.36 -10.81
CA ALA A 189 16.12 -9.67 -10.56
C ALA A 189 15.80 -9.91 -9.06
N GLU A 190 15.78 -8.83 -8.26
CA GLU A 190 15.38 -8.90 -6.84
C GLU A 190 13.91 -9.35 -6.72
N ALA A 191 13.62 -10.13 -5.67
CA ALA A 191 12.33 -10.74 -5.39
C ALA A 191 11.71 -10.18 -4.08
N SER A 192 11.58 -8.86 -3.99
CA SER A 192 11.05 -8.23 -2.78
C SER A 192 9.55 -8.49 -2.59
N TYR A 193 9.14 -8.80 -1.36
CA TYR A 193 7.75 -9.23 -1.08
C TYR A 193 6.89 -8.15 -0.45
N TYR A 194 7.44 -7.38 0.48
CA TYR A 194 6.73 -6.34 1.22
C TYR A 194 7.60 -5.08 1.29
N ASP A 195 6.98 -3.93 1.46
CA ASP A 195 7.65 -2.71 1.95
C ASP A 195 7.04 -2.32 3.30
N TRP A 196 7.89 -2.07 4.29
CA TRP A 196 7.51 -1.48 5.56
C TRP A 196 8.18 -0.11 5.69
N VAL A 197 7.42 0.90 6.11
CA VAL A 197 7.97 2.24 6.31
C VAL A 197 8.33 2.43 7.78
N ASP A 198 9.61 2.64 8.05
CA ASP A 198 10.08 3.10 9.36
C ASP A 198 9.65 4.55 9.59
N GLN A 199 8.39 4.73 10.00
CA GLN A 199 7.82 6.05 10.26
C GLN A 199 8.51 6.77 11.43
N PHE A 200 9.07 6.02 12.39
CA PHE A 200 9.47 6.55 13.70
C PHE A 200 10.97 6.54 13.96
N ASP A 201 11.79 6.20 12.97
CA ASP A 201 13.25 6.10 13.10
C ASP A 201 13.66 5.03 14.13
N MET A 202 13.12 3.82 13.95
CA MET A 202 13.47 2.63 14.73
C MET A 202 14.93 2.23 14.52
N LEU A 203 15.41 2.29 13.27
CA LEU A 203 16.75 1.86 12.89
C LEU A 203 17.82 2.95 12.98
N GLY A 204 17.46 4.20 13.27
CA GLY A 204 18.40 5.32 13.29
C GLY A 204 18.81 5.80 11.89
N LEU A 205 18.05 5.42 10.85
CA LEU A 205 18.27 5.81 9.45
C LEU A 205 17.48 7.06 9.04
N GLY A 206 16.65 7.60 9.95
CA GLY A 206 15.73 8.69 9.70
C GLY A 206 14.27 8.26 9.80
N LYS A 207 13.37 9.24 9.79
CA LYS A 207 11.92 9.04 9.79
C LYS A 207 11.42 8.81 8.36
N ASN A 208 10.35 8.02 8.21
CA ASN A 208 9.72 7.69 6.93
C ASN A 208 10.69 7.02 5.95
N VAL A 209 11.53 6.11 6.43
CA VAL A 209 12.43 5.33 5.58
C VAL A 209 11.69 4.07 5.10
N PRO A 210 11.37 3.93 3.80
CA PRO A 210 10.78 2.69 3.28
C PRO A 210 11.84 1.59 3.20
N ILE A 211 11.44 0.39 3.58
CA ILE A 211 12.31 -0.79 3.67
C ILE A 211 11.65 -1.95 2.94
N ALA A 212 12.20 -2.25 1.75
CA ALA A 212 11.78 -3.42 1.00
C ALA A 212 12.39 -4.69 1.61
N THR A 213 11.59 -5.75 1.73
CA THR A 213 12.08 -7.07 2.16
C THR A 213 12.81 -7.77 1.01
N GLY A 214 14.12 -7.56 0.93
CA GLY A 214 15.00 -8.02 -0.15
C GLY A 214 15.33 -9.51 -0.07
N ASN A 215 14.36 -10.36 -0.37
CA ASN A 215 14.49 -11.81 -0.32
C ASN A 215 15.59 -12.37 -1.25
N GLY A 216 15.84 -11.72 -2.39
CA GLY A 216 16.93 -12.12 -3.30
C GLY A 216 18.31 -11.74 -2.77
N ASN A 217 18.37 -10.76 -1.85
CA ASN A 217 19.59 -10.25 -1.22
C ASN A 217 19.83 -10.82 0.18
N ASP A 218 18.92 -11.63 0.74
CA ASP A 218 18.91 -12.01 2.16
C ASP A 218 19.05 -10.80 3.10
N ALA A 219 18.35 -9.70 2.79
CA ALA A 219 18.56 -8.41 3.42
C ALA A 219 17.29 -7.56 3.53
N LEU A 220 17.36 -6.54 4.39
CA LEU A 220 16.44 -5.42 4.39
C LEU A 220 17.03 -4.27 3.56
N LEU A 221 16.25 -3.72 2.64
CA LEU A 221 16.70 -2.73 1.65
C LEU A 221 16.08 -1.37 1.98
N ALA A 222 16.76 -0.59 2.82
CA ALA A 222 16.28 0.71 3.27
C ALA A 222 16.66 1.81 2.26
N LEU A 223 15.68 2.49 1.67
CA LEU A 223 15.93 3.60 0.76
C LEU A 223 15.99 4.91 1.55
N LEU A 224 17.16 5.56 1.58
CA LEU A 224 17.33 6.84 2.26
C LEU A 224 16.67 7.96 1.43
N PRO A 225 15.57 8.59 1.89
CA PRO A 225 14.77 9.51 1.08
C PRO A 225 15.56 10.70 0.52
N ASP A 226 16.46 11.26 1.32
CA ASP A 226 17.26 12.45 0.95
C ASP A 226 18.26 12.18 -0.17
N SER A 227 18.72 10.94 -0.31
CA SER A 227 19.76 10.57 -1.27
C SER A 227 19.27 9.68 -2.42
N GLY A 228 18.11 9.03 -2.25
CA GLY A 228 17.63 8.00 -3.18
C GLY A 228 18.53 6.76 -3.24
N LYS A 229 19.42 6.56 -2.27
CA LYS A 229 20.34 5.41 -2.21
C LYS A 229 19.86 4.38 -1.20
N PHE A 230 20.10 3.11 -1.52
CA PHE A 230 19.82 2.00 -0.62
C PHE A 230 20.95 1.77 0.39
N VAL A 231 20.57 1.57 1.64
CA VAL A 231 21.37 0.91 2.67
C VAL A 231 20.90 -0.54 2.75
N VAL A 232 21.83 -1.47 2.53
CA VAL A 232 21.55 -2.92 2.55
C VAL A 232 21.92 -3.48 3.92
N LEU A 233 20.91 -3.82 4.72
CA LEU A 233 21.07 -4.39 6.05
C LEU A 233 20.99 -5.92 5.94
N ARG A 234 22.13 -6.59 5.95
CA ARG A 234 22.20 -8.06 5.91
C ARG A 234 21.85 -8.65 7.27
N VAL A 235 20.88 -9.56 7.28
CA VAL A 235 20.47 -10.26 8.50
C VAL A 235 21.19 -11.61 8.54
N PRO A 236 22.07 -11.86 9.51
CA PRO A 236 22.80 -13.12 9.60
C PRO A 236 21.88 -14.24 10.10
N TYR A 237 21.04 -14.78 9.21
CA TYR A 237 20.15 -15.90 9.48
C TYR A 237 20.69 -17.19 8.82
N PRO A 238 20.84 -18.32 9.56
CA PRO A 238 21.52 -19.50 9.03
C PRO A 238 20.92 -20.15 7.78
N MET A 239 19.63 -19.92 7.51
CA MET A 239 18.88 -20.57 6.41
C MET A 239 18.51 -19.63 5.26
N GLY A 240 19.09 -18.42 5.23
CA GLY A 240 18.64 -17.33 4.34
C GLY A 240 17.51 -16.51 4.98
N PHE A 241 17.37 -15.25 4.59
CA PHE A 241 16.44 -14.31 5.21
C PHE A 241 15.35 -13.92 4.22
N TYR A 242 14.13 -14.45 4.42
CA TYR A 242 13.07 -14.46 3.41
C TYR A 242 11.82 -13.67 3.86
N ALA A 243 12.06 -12.49 4.43
CA ALA A 243 11.06 -11.69 5.12
C ALA A 243 9.80 -11.39 4.29
N LYS A 244 8.64 -11.72 4.89
CA LYS A 244 7.31 -11.41 4.34
C LYS A 244 6.62 -10.19 4.92
N GLY A 245 7.21 -9.63 5.97
CA GLY A 245 6.74 -8.44 6.64
C GLY A 245 7.66 -8.14 7.80
N MET A 246 7.54 -6.93 8.32
CA MET A 246 8.26 -6.52 9.51
C MET A 246 7.49 -5.42 10.23
N ASP A 247 7.80 -5.22 11.49
CA ASP A 247 7.27 -4.14 12.30
C ASP A 247 8.30 -3.67 13.33
N GLY A 248 8.11 -2.46 13.84
CA GLY A 248 8.97 -1.83 14.83
C GLY A 248 8.26 -1.60 16.16
N ARG A 249 9.01 -1.62 17.25
CA ARG A 249 8.51 -1.26 18.58
C ARG A 249 9.48 -0.32 19.29
N ILE A 250 8.93 0.71 19.93
CA ILE A 250 9.65 1.57 20.87
C ILE A 250 9.20 1.18 22.26
N ASP A 251 10.08 0.50 23.00
CA ASP A 251 9.88 0.13 24.39
C ASP A 251 10.19 1.29 25.34
N ASP A 252 11.24 2.06 25.05
CA ASP A 252 11.59 3.28 25.80
C ASP A 252 12.19 4.33 24.85
N PRO A 253 11.47 5.45 24.57
CA PRO A 253 11.98 6.50 23.70
C PRO A 253 13.24 7.21 24.25
N ASN A 254 13.51 7.11 25.55
CA ASN A 254 14.66 7.76 26.20
C ASN A 254 15.90 6.86 26.28
N ALA A 255 15.78 5.55 26.02
CA ALA A 255 16.90 4.60 26.09
C ALA A 255 17.77 4.56 24.81
N GLY A 256 17.55 5.49 23.87
CA GLY A 256 18.24 5.51 22.59
C GLY A 256 17.96 4.26 21.76
N TRP A 257 18.98 3.71 21.09
CA TRP A 257 18.82 2.51 20.25
C TRP A 257 18.42 1.26 21.03
N LYS A 258 18.71 1.19 22.33
CA LYS A 258 18.36 0.03 23.18
C LYS A 258 16.88 -0.05 23.53
N GLY A 259 16.16 1.07 23.43
CA GLY A 259 14.72 1.13 23.67
C GLY A 259 13.89 0.90 22.42
N LYS A 260 14.52 0.52 21.31
CA LYS A 260 13.88 0.31 20.01
C LYS A 260 14.23 -1.08 19.49
N GLY A 261 13.33 -1.66 18.71
CA GLY A 261 13.59 -2.91 18.02
C GLY A 261 12.80 -3.02 16.72
N ILE A 262 13.26 -3.92 15.86
CA ILE A 262 12.54 -4.36 14.67
C ILE A 262 12.34 -5.87 14.74
N TRP A 263 11.20 -6.33 14.27
CA TRP A 263 10.85 -7.74 14.18
C TRP A 263 10.43 -8.02 12.75
N ALA A 264 11.07 -9.00 12.13
CA ALA A 264 10.66 -9.48 10.81
C ALA A 264 9.93 -10.82 10.97
N ALA A 265 8.90 -11.02 10.18
CA ALA A 265 8.42 -12.36 9.88
C ALA A 265 9.51 -13.08 9.06
N TYR A 266 9.64 -14.39 9.29
CA TYR A 266 10.57 -15.36 8.66
C TYR A 266 11.20 -14.95 7.33
#